data_AF-D3G224-F1
#
_entry.id   AF-D3G224-F1
#
_cell.length_a   1.000
_cell.length_b   1.000
_cell.length_c   1.000
_cell.angle_alpha   90.00
_cell.angle_beta   90.00
_cell.angle_gamma   90.00
#
_symmetry.space_group_name_H-M   'P 1'
#
loop_
_entity.id
_entity.type
_entity.pdbx_description
1 polymer ?
#
loop_
_entity_poly.entity_id
_entity_poly.type
_entity_poly.pdbx_seq_one_letter_code
_entity_poly.pdbx_strand_id
1 'polypeptide(L)'
;MISNLVLTLLSWMVEEERNRIRTAQREGIEIAKEQGKYTGRKVRYHAEAKGADKLVYDKIVKMLSIGHSVMNIHRETDVSRNTIYKIKREVKKKE
;
A
#
# COMPACT_ATOMS: atom_id res chain seq x y z
N MET A 1 -46.31 -8.27 21.04
CA MET A 1 -46.44 -7.17 20.04
C MET A 1 -45.47 -6.02 20.31
N ILE A 2 -45.44 -5.42 21.51
CA ILE A 2 -44.59 -4.25 21.84
C ILE A 2 -43.08 -4.53 21.65
N SER A 3 -42.60 -5.71 22.06
CA SER A 3 -41.18 -6.09 21.90
C SER A 3 -40.69 -6.11 20.46
N ASN A 4 -41.56 -6.42 19.48
CA ASN A 4 -41.16 -6.48 18.08
C ASN A 4 -40.94 -5.06 17.52
N LEU A 5 -41.85 -4.13 17.86
CA LEU A 5 -41.74 -2.73 17.46
C LEU A 5 -40.49 -2.06 18.04
N VAL A 6 -40.19 -2.31 19.32
CA VAL A 6 -38.98 -1.78 19.96
C VAL A 6 -37.72 -2.31 19.27
N LEU A 7 -37.66 -3.60 18.95
CA LEU A 7 -36.52 -4.19 18.25
C LEU A 7 -36.35 -3.60 16.84
N THR A 8 -37.43 -3.37 16.11
CA THR A 8 -37.39 -2.72 14.79
C THR A 8 -36.85 -1.30 14.87
N LEU A 9 -37.31 -0.49 15.84
CA LEU A 9 -36.84 0.89 16.02
C LEU A 9 -35.35 0.95 16.37
N LEU A 10 -34.89 0.08 17.27
CA LEU A 10 -33.46 -0.02 17.63
C LEU A 10 -32.61 -0.46 16.44
N SER A 11 -33.11 -1.39 15.63
CA SER A 11 -32.41 -1.85 14.43
C SER A 11 -32.26 -0.73 13.41
N TRP A 12 -33.32 0.05 13.19
CA TRP A 12 -33.29 1.23 12.31
C TRP A 12 -32.33 2.31 12.83
N MET A 13 -32.34 2.61 14.12
CA MET A 13 -31.42 3.57 14.73
C MET A 13 -29.95 3.17 14.54
N VAL A 14 -29.62 1.89 14.72
CA VAL A 14 -28.26 1.37 14.48
C VAL A 14 -27.87 1.49 13.01
N GLU A 15 -28.80 1.27 12.09
CA GLU A 15 -28.55 1.41 10.66
C GLU A 15 -28.32 2.88 10.27
N GLU A 16 -29.14 3.80 10.79
CA GLU A 16 -28.97 5.24 10.61
C GLU A 16 -27.59 5.70 11.12
N GLU A 17 -27.20 5.27 12.31
CA GLU A 17 -25.90 5.58 12.90
C GLU A 17 -24.74 5.13 11.99
N ARG A 18 -24.80 3.89 11.50
CA ARG A 18 -23.79 3.35 10.59
C ARG A 18 -23.70 4.16 9.30
N ASN A 19 -24.85 4.61 8.77
CA ASN A 19 -24.88 5.43 7.57
C ASN A 19 -24.26 6.81 7.83
N ARG A 20 -24.58 7.44 8.96
CA ARG A 20 -23.99 8.72 9.37
C ARG A 20 -22.47 8.64 9.52
N ILE A 21 -21.96 7.59 10.19
CA ILE A 21 -20.51 7.36 10.35
C ILE A 21 -19.83 7.20 8.98
N ARG A 22 -20.42 6.42 8.06
CA ARG A 22 -19.86 6.22 6.71
C ARG A 22 -19.86 7.51 5.89
N THR A 23 -20.90 8.32 6.01
CA THR A 23 -20.98 9.62 5.32
C THR A 23 -19.89 10.56 5.83
N ALA A 24 -19.76 10.72 7.16
CA ALA A 24 -18.70 11.54 7.76
C ALA A 24 -17.29 11.03 7.40
N GLN A 25 -17.10 9.70 7.38
CA GLN A 25 -15.85 9.10 6.93
C GLN A 25 -15.56 9.42 5.47
N ARG A 26 -16.56 9.34 4.59
CA ARG A 26 -16.42 9.66 3.16
C ARG A 26 -16.03 11.12 2.98
N GLU A 27 -16.73 12.05 3.64
CA GLU A 27 -16.41 13.48 3.61
C GLU A 27 -14.96 13.74 4.07
N GLY A 28 -14.56 13.12 5.19
CA GLY A 28 -13.18 13.22 5.68
C GLY A 28 -12.14 12.65 4.70
N ILE A 29 -12.45 11.54 4.03
CA ILE A 29 -11.57 10.96 2.99
C ILE A 29 -11.44 11.92 1.81
N GLU A 30 -12.53 12.50 1.32
CA GLU A 30 -12.48 13.44 0.19
C GLU A 30 -11.65 14.69 0.52
N ILE A 31 -11.86 15.29 1.71
CA ILE A 31 -11.04 16.40 2.17
C ILE A 31 -9.55 16.01 2.23
N ALA A 32 -9.23 14.82 2.73
CA ALA A 32 -7.84 14.36 2.81
C ALA A 32 -7.24 14.02 1.43
N LYS A 33 -8.05 13.60 0.45
CA LYS A 33 -7.61 13.45 -0.95
C LYS A 33 -7.33 14.79 -1.61
N GLU A 34 -8.20 15.79 -1.41
CA GLU A 34 -7.98 17.17 -1.87
C GLU A 34 -6.69 17.76 -1.30
N GLN A 35 -6.39 17.46 -0.03
CA GLN A 35 -5.12 17.81 0.63
C GLN A 35 -3.92 16.97 0.17
N GLY A 36 -4.09 16.00 -0.73
CA GLY A 36 -3.01 15.15 -1.24
C GLY A 36 -2.42 14.15 -0.23
N LYS A 37 -3.10 13.87 0.89
CA LYS A 37 -2.60 12.95 1.93
C LYS A 37 -2.54 11.50 1.46
N TYR A 38 -3.41 11.10 0.54
CA TYR A 38 -3.46 9.75 -0.01
C TYR A 38 -2.44 9.56 -1.13
N THR A 39 -1.24 9.11 -0.78
CA THR A 39 -0.16 8.80 -1.75
C THR A 39 -0.05 7.31 -2.10
N GLY A 40 -1.06 6.51 -1.71
CA GLY A 40 -1.05 5.05 -1.89
C GLY A 40 0.00 4.32 -1.05
N ARG A 41 0.27 3.06 -1.41
CA ARG A 41 1.27 2.24 -0.70
C ARG A 41 2.68 2.75 -1.00
N LYS A 42 3.43 3.08 0.06
CA LYS A 42 4.85 3.46 -0.07
C LYS A 42 5.67 2.32 -0.66
N VAL A 43 6.56 2.66 -1.59
CA VAL A 43 7.47 1.68 -2.21
C VAL A 43 8.43 1.18 -1.15
N ARG A 44 8.55 -0.14 -1.02
CA ARG A 44 9.38 -0.77 0.01
C ARG A 44 10.87 -0.66 -0.30
N TYR A 45 11.29 -1.17 -1.45
CA TYR A 45 12.68 -1.15 -1.90
C TYR A 45 12.93 0.05 -2.80
N HIS A 46 13.66 1.04 -2.29
CA HIS A 46 14.00 2.28 -2.99
C HIS A 46 15.31 2.84 -2.46
N ALA A 47 15.89 3.81 -3.17
CA ALA A 47 17.20 4.37 -2.85
C ALA A 47 17.28 4.99 -1.45
N GLU A 48 16.19 5.57 -0.94
CA GLU A 48 16.10 6.22 0.37
C GLU A 48 15.49 5.33 1.46
N ALA A 49 15.30 4.03 1.17
CA ALA A 49 14.82 3.09 2.18
C ALA A 49 15.77 3.06 3.39
N LYS A 50 15.25 2.61 4.55
CA LYS A 50 16.01 2.50 5.79
C LYS A 50 16.08 1.05 6.26
N GLY A 51 17.16 0.69 6.96
CA GLY A 51 17.33 -0.62 7.58
C GLY A 51 17.41 -1.77 6.57
N ALA A 52 16.74 -2.88 6.86
CA ALA A 52 16.81 -4.11 6.07
C ALA A 52 16.37 -3.91 4.60
N ASP A 53 15.37 -3.08 4.34
CA ASP A 53 14.86 -2.84 2.98
C ASP A 53 15.90 -2.12 2.11
N LYS A 54 16.75 -1.28 2.69
CA LYS A 54 17.86 -0.62 1.98
C LYS A 54 18.94 -1.60 1.59
N LEU A 55 19.32 -2.49 2.52
CA LEU A 55 20.33 -3.53 2.26
C LEU A 55 19.89 -4.45 1.11
N VAL A 56 18.62 -4.85 1.09
CA VAL A 56 18.05 -5.66 0.02
C VAL A 56 18.04 -4.89 -1.31
N TYR A 57 17.64 -3.61 -1.30
CA TYR A 57 17.67 -2.77 -2.50
C TYR A 57 19.09 -2.63 -3.07
N ASP A 58 20.07 -2.28 -2.23
CA ASP A 58 21.46 -2.07 -2.65
C ASP A 58 22.07 -3.37 -3.20
N LYS A 59 21.75 -4.52 -2.58
CA LYS A 59 22.13 -5.83 -3.09
C LYS A 59 21.55 -6.09 -4.49
N ILE A 60 20.26 -5.82 -4.69
CA ILE A 60 19.61 -5.96 -6.00
C ILE A 60 20.28 -5.06 -7.04
N VAL A 61 20.53 -3.79 -6.72
CA VAL A 61 21.19 -2.84 -7.64
C VAL A 61 22.59 -3.31 -8.02
N LYS A 62 23.39 -3.77 -7.04
CA LYS A 62 24.73 -4.32 -7.30
C LYS A 62 24.69 -5.57 -8.18
N MET A 63 23.75 -6.49 -7.93
CA MET A 63 23.61 -7.69 -8.77
C MET A 63 23.15 -7.34 -10.20
N LEU A 64 22.30 -6.32 -10.35
CA LEU A 64 21.89 -5.81 -11.65
C LEU A 64 23.05 -5.17 -12.42
N SER A 65 23.94 -4.43 -11.75
CA SER A 65 25.10 -3.79 -12.39
C SER A 65 26.17 -4.79 -12.85
N ILE A 66 26.33 -5.89 -12.11
CA ILE A 66 27.22 -7.02 -12.48
C ILE A 66 26.63 -7.84 -13.65
N GLY A 67 25.32 -7.69 -13.93
CA GLY A 67 24.64 -8.38 -15.04
C GLY A 67 24.01 -9.73 -14.66
N HIS A 68 23.78 -10.00 -13.37
CA HIS A 68 23.07 -11.22 -12.96
C HIS A 68 21.64 -11.28 -13.51
N SER A 69 21.16 -12.50 -13.76
CA SER A 69 19.78 -12.74 -14.19
C SER A 69 18.79 -12.40 -13.08
N VAL A 70 17.59 -11.92 -13.47
CA VAL A 70 16.51 -11.60 -12.51
C VAL A 70 16.09 -12.83 -11.70
N MET A 71 16.21 -14.03 -12.27
CA MET A 71 15.92 -15.28 -11.56
C MET A 71 16.93 -15.55 -10.43
N ASN A 72 18.22 -15.30 -10.67
CA ASN A 72 19.25 -15.49 -9.66
C ASN A 72 19.09 -14.47 -8.52
N ILE A 73 18.78 -13.22 -8.86
CA ILE A 73 18.50 -12.17 -7.87
C ILE A 73 17.28 -12.55 -7.01
N HIS A 74 16.22 -13.05 -7.63
CA HIS A 74 15.04 -13.53 -6.91
C HIS A 74 15.38 -14.65 -5.93
N ARG A 75 16.15 -15.67 -6.37
CA ARG A 75 16.57 -16.79 -5.51
C ARG A 75 17.40 -16.33 -4.31
N GLU A 76 18.22 -15.30 -4.47
CA GLU A 76 19.14 -14.85 -3.43
C GLU A 76 18.54 -13.80 -2.48
N THR A 77 17.57 -13.01 -2.95
CA THR A 77 16.97 -11.90 -2.18
C THR A 77 15.53 -12.16 -1.73
N ASP A 78 14.91 -13.23 -2.23
CA ASP A 78 13.48 -13.58 -2.07
C ASP A 78 12.50 -12.47 -2.51
N VAL A 79 13.01 -11.46 -3.22
CA VAL A 79 12.18 -10.37 -3.76
C VAL A 79 11.50 -10.85 -5.03
N SER A 80 10.19 -10.58 -5.15
CA SER A 80 9.43 -10.92 -6.36
C SER A 80 10.11 -10.39 -7.63
N ARG A 81 10.16 -11.23 -8.66
CA ARG A 81 10.71 -10.88 -9.98
C ARG A 81 10.11 -9.57 -10.52
N ASN A 82 8.82 -9.32 -10.31
CA ASN A 82 8.17 -8.09 -10.77
C ASN A 82 8.75 -6.84 -10.09
N THR A 83 9.04 -6.93 -8.80
CA THR A 83 9.68 -5.86 -8.03
C THR A 83 11.12 -5.63 -8.50
N ILE A 84 11.87 -6.70 -8.80
CA ILE A 84 13.21 -6.59 -9.37
C ILE A 84 13.18 -5.93 -10.75
N TYR A 85 12.23 -6.31 -11.63
CA TYR A 85 12.04 -5.64 -12.92
C TYR A 85 11.67 -4.16 -12.76
N LYS A 86 10.84 -3.82 -11.77
CA LYS A 86 10.50 -2.43 -11.46
C LYS A 86 11.75 -1.65 -11.07
N ILE A 87 12.56 -2.17 -10.14
CA ILE A 87 13.83 -1.56 -9.73
C ILE A 87 14.78 -1.39 -10.92
N LYS A 88 14.92 -2.42 -11.76
CA LYS A 88 15.75 -2.35 -12.98
C LYS A 88 15.32 -1.22 -13.91
N ARG A 89 14.01 -1.03 -14.11
CA ARG A 89 13.47 0.09 -14.91
C ARG A 89 13.71 1.44 -14.26
N GLU A 90 13.61 1.53 -12.94
CA GLU A 90 13.84 2.78 -12.20
C GLU A 90 15.32 3.20 -12.22
N VAL A 91 16.25 2.24 -12.11
CA VAL A 91 17.70 2.51 -12.21
C VAL A 91 18.04 3.01 -13.62
N LYS A 92 17.57 2.33 -14.67
CA LYS A 92 17.79 2.76 -16.07
C LYS A 92 17.21 4.13 -16.43
N LYS A 93 16.20 4.60 -15.70
CA LYS A 93 15.61 5.93 -15.92
C LYS A 93 16.41 7.06 -15.26
N LYS A 94 17.31 6.71 -14.32
CA LYS A 94 18.15 7.67 -13.60
C LYS A 94 19.53 7.85 -14.26
N GLU A 95 19.92 6.90 -15.11
CA GLU A 95 21.02 7.04 -16.07
C GLU A 95 20.58 7.91 -17.26
#